data_AF-A0AAN6DHT7-F1
#
_entry.id   AF-A0AAN6DHT7-F1
#
_cell.length_a   1.000
_cell.length_b   1.000
_cell.length_c   1.000
_cell.angle_alpha   90.00
_cell.angle_beta   90.00
_cell.angle_gamma   90.00
#
_symmetry.space_group_name_H-M   'P 1'
#
loop_
_entity.id
_entity.type
_entity.pdbx_description
1 polymer ?
#
loop_
_entity_poly.entity_id
_entity_poly.type
_entity_poly.pdbx_seq_one_letter_code
_entity_poly.pdbx_strand_id
1 'polypeptide(L)'
;MKKLNYLPALGDLNTPLPEEQLAVLEREVEDQKPEPTAQSLFNLGWALVKSNSKQDNREGVNILTELFKTVPARRRECLYYLAAGCYKIGELKESKRYIDALILHEPDNLQAVNLKKEIESEISKDGLIGFAVLGGLTALGVGIASALIKTQSRKK
;
A
#
# COMPACT_ATOMS: atom_id res chain seq x y z
N MET A 1 1.46 1.13 -28.00
CA MET A 1 1.31 0.50 -26.67
C MET A 1 -0.13 0.66 -26.22
N LYS A 2 -0.86 -0.42 -25.92
CA LYS A 2 -2.23 -0.31 -25.40
C LYS A 2 -2.17 0.42 -24.04
N LYS A 3 -2.94 1.51 -23.90
CA LYS A 3 -3.20 2.14 -22.60
C LYS A 3 -3.94 1.12 -21.73
N LEU A 4 -3.49 0.93 -20.50
CA LEU A 4 -4.17 0.10 -19.51
C LEU A 4 -5.47 0.81 -19.12
N ASN A 5 -6.54 0.62 -19.92
CA ASN A 5 -7.81 1.33 -19.77
C ASN A 5 -8.71 0.80 -18.64
N TYR A 6 -8.23 -0.15 -17.82
CA TYR A 6 -9.06 -0.75 -16.78
C TYR A 6 -8.21 -1.30 -15.62
N LEU A 7 -7.45 -0.41 -14.97
CA LEU A 7 -6.95 -0.74 -13.65
C LEU A 7 -8.12 -0.62 -12.65
N PRO A 8 -8.26 -1.54 -11.68
CA PRO A 8 -9.30 -1.46 -10.68
C PRO A 8 -9.07 -0.23 -9.80
N ALA A 9 -10.15 0.45 -9.46
CA ALA A 9 -10.06 1.60 -8.57
C ALA A 9 -9.56 1.12 -7.20
N LEU A 10 -8.87 1.98 -6.45
CA LEU A 10 -8.40 1.65 -5.10
C LEU A 10 -9.53 1.19 -4.18
N GLY A 11 -10.76 1.67 -4.41
CA GLY A 11 -11.96 1.23 -3.71
C GLY A 11 -12.23 -0.27 -3.85
N ASP A 12 -11.82 -0.89 -4.96
CA ASP A 12 -12.05 -2.30 -5.24
C ASP A 12 -11.13 -3.21 -4.38
N LEU A 13 -10.05 -2.66 -3.80
CA LEU A 13 -9.09 -3.42 -3.01
C LEU A 13 -9.72 -4.02 -1.74
N ASN A 14 -10.78 -3.39 -1.22
CA ASN A 14 -11.49 -3.82 -0.01
C ASN A 14 -12.89 -4.38 -0.30
N THR A 15 -13.14 -4.76 -1.56
CA THR A 15 -14.37 -5.44 -1.96
C THR A 15 -14.05 -6.89 -2.35
N PRO A 16 -14.17 -7.86 -1.41
CA PRO A 16 -13.92 -9.26 -1.70
C PRO A 16 -14.92 -9.79 -2.73
N LEU A 17 -14.53 -10.81 -3.50
CA LEU A 17 -15.48 -11.52 -4.36
C LEU A 17 -16.41 -12.38 -3.49
N PRO A 18 -17.64 -12.65 -3.96
CA PRO A 18 -18.47 -13.70 -3.40
C PRO A 18 -17.74 -15.05 -3.40
N GLU A 19 -17.95 -15.88 -2.38
CA GLU A 19 -17.28 -17.18 -2.22
C GLU A 19 -17.46 -18.08 -3.45
N GLU A 20 -18.64 -18.07 -4.07
CA GLU A 20 -18.91 -18.84 -5.29
C GLU A 20 -18.00 -18.43 -6.46
N GLN A 21 -17.74 -17.13 -6.61
CA GLN A 21 -16.85 -16.63 -7.67
C GLN A 21 -15.39 -16.96 -7.39
N LEU A 22 -14.97 -16.87 -6.11
CA LEU A 22 -13.62 -17.29 -5.72
C LEU A 22 -13.41 -18.79 -5.98
N ALA A 23 -14.38 -19.62 -5.62
CA ALA A 23 -14.32 -21.07 -5.84
C ALA A 23 -14.23 -21.44 -7.33
N VAL A 24 -14.86 -20.65 -8.22
CA VAL A 24 -14.70 -20.83 -9.68
C VAL A 24 -13.26 -20.57 -10.12
N LEU A 25 -12.62 -19.52 -9.61
CA LEU A 25 -11.22 -19.20 -9.94
C LEU A 25 -10.24 -20.24 -9.39
N GLU A 26 -10.47 -20.73 -8.17
CA GLU A 26 -9.67 -21.80 -7.57
C GLU A 26 -9.78 -23.10 -8.38
N ARG A 27 -11.01 -23.48 -8.77
CA ARG A 27 -11.24 -24.66 -9.61
C ARG A 27 -10.59 -24.51 -10.99
N GLU A 28 -10.69 -23.32 -11.60
CA GLU A 28 -10.05 -23.05 -12.89
C GLU A 28 -8.53 -23.26 -12.83
N VAL A 29 -7.86 -22.82 -11.76
CA VAL A 29 -6.43 -23.03 -11.56
C VAL A 29 -6.12 -24.51 -11.28
N GLU A 30 -6.95 -25.20 -10.51
CA GLU A 30 -6.79 -26.64 -10.23
C GLU A 30 -6.87 -27.49 -11.50
N ASP A 31 -7.87 -27.21 -12.35
CA ASP A 31 -8.12 -27.95 -13.59
C ASP A 31 -6.99 -27.79 -14.62
N GLN A 32 -6.16 -26.74 -14.49
CA GLN A 32 -5.03 -26.48 -15.38
C GLN A 32 -3.69 -27.05 -14.87
N LYS A 33 -3.67 -27.74 -13.73
CA LYS A 33 -2.45 -28.37 -13.22
C LYS A 33 -1.91 -29.42 -14.19
N PRO A 34 -0.57 -29.60 -14.28
CA PRO A 34 0.45 -29.01 -13.42
C PRO A 34 0.90 -27.58 -13.80
N GLU A 35 0.45 -27.04 -14.94
CA GLU A 35 0.90 -25.74 -15.46
C GLU A 35 -0.28 -24.78 -15.68
N PRO A 36 -0.79 -24.13 -14.61
CA PRO A 36 -1.83 -23.13 -14.73
C PRO A 36 -1.41 -21.95 -15.62
N THR A 37 -2.36 -21.38 -16.36
CA THR A 37 -2.08 -20.24 -17.21
C THR A 37 -1.80 -18.98 -16.39
N ALA A 38 -0.96 -18.09 -16.94
CA ALA A 38 -0.66 -16.81 -16.30
C ALA A 38 -1.91 -15.95 -16.05
N GLN A 39 -2.94 -16.07 -16.88
CA GLN A 39 -4.18 -15.31 -16.70
C GLN A 39 -5.02 -15.85 -15.54
N SER A 40 -5.18 -17.17 -15.44
CA SER A 40 -5.97 -17.80 -14.36
C SER A 40 -5.29 -17.56 -13.00
N LEU A 41 -3.97 -17.68 -12.93
CA LEU A 41 -3.18 -17.31 -11.74
C LEU A 41 -3.31 -15.83 -11.40
N PHE A 42 -3.31 -14.94 -12.40
CA PHE A 42 -3.48 -13.51 -12.16
C PHE A 42 -4.86 -13.19 -11.58
N ASN A 43 -5.91 -13.80 -12.14
CA ASN A 43 -7.29 -13.63 -11.67
C ASN A 43 -7.44 -14.10 -10.22
N LEU A 44 -6.93 -15.30 -9.92
CA LEU A 44 -6.94 -15.86 -8.56
C LEU A 44 -6.12 -14.98 -7.60
N GLY A 45 -4.89 -14.62 -7.98
CA GLY A 45 -4.02 -13.77 -7.16
C GLY A 45 -4.68 -12.44 -6.82
N TRP A 46 -5.33 -11.79 -7.79
CA TRP A 46 -6.07 -10.55 -7.52
C TRP A 46 -7.30 -10.76 -6.64
N ALA A 47 -8.04 -11.85 -6.83
CA ALA A 47 -9.17 -12.20 -5.97
C ALA A 47 -8.74 -12.36 -4.51
N LEU A 48 -7.64 -13.07 -4.27
CA LEU A 48 -7.05 -13.29 -2.95
C LEU A 48 -6.52 -11.99 -2.32
N VAL A 49 -5.91 -11.10 -3.11
CA VAL A 49 -5.54 -9.76 -2.63
C VAL A 49 -6.76 -8.97 -2.14
N LYS A 50 -7.93 -9.13 -2.74
CA LYS A 50 -9.15 -8.43 -2.29
C LYS A 50 -9.84 -9.07 -1.09
N SER A 51 -9.46 -10.29 -0.70
CA SER A 51 -10.02 -11.02 0.44
C SER A 51 -9.89 -10.23 1.76
N ASN A 52 -10.71 -10.59 2.74
CA ASN A 52 -10.61 -10.10 4.12
C ASN A 52 -9.59 -10.90 4.95
N SER A 53 -9.13 -12.05 4.45
CA SER A 53 -8.14 -12.89 5.11
C SER A 53 -6.72 -12.38 4.83
N LYS A 54 -5.98 -12.07 5.89
CA LYS A 54 -4.56 -11.67 5.80
C LYS A 54 -3.69 -12.76 5.15
N GLN A 55 -4.06 -14.02 5.33
CA GLN A 55 -3.36 -15.15 4.74
C GLN A 55 -3.55 -15.14 3.22
N ASP A 56 -4.79 -15.01 2.76
CA ASP A 56 -5.13 -14.91 1.34
C ASP A 56 -4.45 -13.70 0.71
N ASN A 57 -4.43 -12.56 1.40
CA ASN A 57 -3.78 -11.36 0.89
C ASN A 57 -2.28 -11.60 0.62
N ARG A 58 -1.58 -12.27 1.54
CA ARG A 58 -0.17 -12.64 1.34
C ARG A 58 0.00 -13.62 0.20
N GLU A 59 -0.88 -14.61 0.11
CA GLU A 59 -0.83 -15.60 -0.97
C GLU A 59 -1.08 -14.98 -2.34
N GLY A 60 -2.06 -14.11 -2.45
CA GLY A 60 -2.33 -13.36 -3.68
C GLY A 60 -1.13 -12.50 -4.11
N VAL A 61 -0.46 -11.84 -3.16
CA VAL A 61 0.78 -11.10 -3.44
C VAL A 61 1.90 -12.03 -3.92
N ASN A 62 2.04 -13.23 -3.33
CA ASN A 62 3.04 -14.21 -3.76
C ASN A 62 2.80 -14.67 -5.20
N ILE A 63 1.57 -15.06 -5.54
CA ILE A 63 1.18 -15.47 -6.90
C ILE A 63 1.48 -14.36 -7.90
N LEU A 64 1.08 -13.12 -7.61
CA LEU A 64 1.34 -11.97 -8.48
C LEU A 64 2.85 -11.68 -8.63
N THR A 65 3.62 -11.90 -7.57
CA THR A 65 5.08 -11.71 -7.58
C THR A 65 5.77 -12.75 -8.45
N GLU A 66 5.30 -14.00 -8.39
CA GLU A 66 5.79 -15.07 -9.26
C GLU A 66 5.51 -14.74 -10.73
N LEU A 67 4.28 -14.37 -11.05
CA LEU A 67 3.89 -13.96 -12.41
C LEU A 67 4.73 -12.78 -12.93
N PHE A 68 5.03 -11.81 -12.08
CA PHE A 68 5.89 -10.68 -12.44
C PHE A 68 7.31 -11.12 -12.81
N LYS A 69 7.85 -12.14 -12.12
CA LYS A 69 9.18 -12.69 -12.40
C LYS A 69 9.20 -13.52 -13.68
N THR A 70 8.19 -14.39 -13.86
CA THR A 70 8.16 -15.42 -14.91
C THR A 70 7.54 -14.97 -16.23
N VAL A 71 6.70 -13.92 -16.23
CA VAL A 71 5.99 -13.44 -17.43
C VAL A 71 6.36 -11.98 -17.78
N PRO A 72 7.51 -11.75 -18.47
CA PRO A 72 8.01 -10.40 -18.78
C PRO A 72 6.98 -9.49 -19.48
N ALA A 73 6.15 -10.05 -20.36
CA ALA A 73 5.14 -9.31 -21.11
C ALA A 73 4.06 -8.67 -20.23
N ARG A 74 3.84 -9.20 -19.02
CA ARG A 74 2.82 -8.71 -18.06
C ARG A 74 3.37 -7.82 -16.97
N ARG A 75 4.70 -7.66 -16.86
CA ARG A 75 5.35 -6.93 -15.76
C ARG A 75 4.72 -5.57 -15.51
N ARG A 76 4.50 -4.79 -16.56
CA ARG A 76 3.93 -3.45 -16.47
C ARG A 76 2.53 -3.46 -15.85
N GLU A 77 1.68 -4.40 -16.26
CA GLU A 77 0.34 -4.58 -15.70
C GLU A 77 0.43 -5.00 -14.23
N CYS A 78 1.27 -5.98 -13.90
CA CYS A 78 1.46 -6.48 -12.54
C CYS A 78 1.93 -5.41 -11.54
N LEU A 79 2.68 -4.38 -11.96
CA LEU A 79 3.20 -3.35 -11.05
C LEU A 79 2.09 -2.67 -10.23
N TYR A 80 0.96 -2.35 -10.85
CA TYR A 80 -0.16 -1.73 -10.13
C TYR A 80 -0.75 -2.66 -9.08
N TYR A 81 -1.00 -3.92 -9.46
CA TYR A 81 -1.60 -4.93 -8.59
C TYR A 81 -0.67 -5.32 -7.44
N LEU A 82 0.63 -5.40 -7.70
CA LEU A 82 1.65 -5.62 -6.67
C LEU A 82 1.73 -4.43 -5.71
N ALA A 83 1.72 -3.19 -6.23
CA ALA A 83 1.70 -2.01 -5.38
C ALA A 83 0.47 -2.01 -4.45
N ALA A 84 -0.73 -2.28 -4.99
CA ALA A 84 -1.96 -2.35 -4.22
C ALA A 84 -1.97 -3.50 -3.22
N GLY A 85 -1.51 -4.69 -3.61
CA GLY A 85 -1.41 -5.85 -2.74
C GLY A 85 -0.43 -5.63 -1.58
N CYS A 86 0.78 -5.14 -1.86
CA CYS A 86 1.76 -4.77 -0.85
C CYS A 86 1.23 -3.68 0.08
N TYR A 87 0.52 -2.68 -0.44
CA TYR A 87 -0.13 -1.65 0.38
C TYR A 87 -1.12 -2.28 1.37
N LYS A 88 -2.00 -3.17 0.90
CA LYS A 88 -3.00 -3.84 1.74
C LYS A 88 -2.39 -4.65 2.89
N ILE A 89 -1.24 -5.31 2.66
CA ILE A 89 -0.57 -6.11 3.70
C ILE A 89 0.42 -5.30 4.56
N GLY A 90 0.53 -3.98 4.34
CA GLY A 90 1.38 -3.07 5.11
C GLY A 90 2.85 -3.03 4.66
N GLU A 91 3.20 -3.65 3.53
CA GLU A 91 4.55 -3.65 2.96
C GLU A 91 4.80 -2.35 2.16
N LEU A 92 4.74 -1.20 2.85
CA LEU A 92 4.72 0.12 2.22
C LEU A 92 5.98 0.43 1.37
N LYS A 93 7.15 -0.10 1.77
CA LYS A 93 8.40 0.09 1.01
C LYS A 93 8.34 -0.57 -0.36
N GLU A 94 7.91 -1.83 -0.41
CA GLU A 94 7.77 -2.56 -1.68
C GLU A 94 6.63 -1.99 -2.51
N SER A 95 5.51 -1.62 -1.87
CA SER A 95 4.41 -0.92 -2.52
C SER A 95 4.89 0.36 -3.23
N LYS A 96 5.69 1.19 -2.55
CA LYS A 96 6.30 2.40 -3.12
C LYS A 96 7.21 2.09 -4.31
N ARG A 97 8.06 1.06 -4.20
CA ARG A 97 8.96 0.66 -5.29
C ARG A 97 8.19 0.27 -6.55
N TYR A 98 7.13 -0.53 -6.41
CA TYR A 98 6.32 -0.95 -7.55
C TYR A 98 5.57 0.21 -8.20
N ILE A 99 4.98 1.11 -7.40
CA ILE A 99 4.22 2.24 -7.96
C ILE A 99 5.12 3.28 -8.62
N ASP A 100 6.30 3.54 -8.07
CA ASP A 100 7.29 4.44 -8.68
C ASP A 100 7.77 3.88 -10.03
N ALA A 101 8.01 2.57 -10.11
CA ALA A 101 8.37 1.92 -11.36
C ALA A 101 7.25 2.03 -12.42
N LEU A 102 5.99 1.92 -12.03
CA LEU A 102 4.86 2.08 -12.95
C LEU A 102 4.77 3.52 -13.48
N ILE A 103 4.88 4.51 -12.59
CA ILE A 103 4.77 5.94 -12.94
C ILE A 103 5.92 6.38 -13.86
N LEU A 104 7.11 5.80 -13.73
CA LEU A 104 8.22 6.05 -14.65
C LEU A 104 7.85 5.71 -16.11
N HIS A 105 7.02 4.68 -16.31
CA HIS A 105 6.56 4.25 -17.63
C HIS A 105 5.22 4.87 -18.06
N GLU A 106 4.35 5.20 -17.10
CA GLU A 106 3.00 5.72 -17.35
C GLU A 106 2.73 6.95 -16.45
N PRO A 107 3.39 8.09 -16.68
CA PRO A 107 3.29 9.26 -15.80
C PRO A 107 1.87 9.87 -15.75
N ASP A 108 1.11 9.74 -16.83
CA ASP A 108 -0.27 10.25 -16.93
C ASP A 108 -1.31 9.27 -16.37
N ASN A 109 -0.88 8.15 -15.76
CA ASN A 109 -1.79 7.18 -15.17
C ASN A 109 -2.31 7.70 -13.82
N LEU A 110 -3.48 8.35 -13.87
CA LEU A 110 -4.11 8.95 -12.68
C LEU A 110 -4.36 7.95 -11.55
N GLN A 111 -4.64 6.68 -11.87
CA GLN A 111 -4.83 5.65 -10.84
C GLN A 111 -3.53 5.36 -10.10
N ALA A 112 -2.42 5.22 -10.85
CA ALA A 112 -1.11 4.99 -10.26
C ALA A 112 -0.65 6.19 -9.41
N VAL A 113 -0.89 7.42 -9.90
CA VAL A 113 -0.59 8.65 -9.18
C VAL A 113 -1.39 8.75 -7.88
N ASN A 114 -2.68 8.39 -7.90
CA ASN A 114 -3.51 8.41 -6.69
C ASN A 114 -3.05 7.35 -5.67
N LEU A 115 -2.74 6.13 -6.12
CA LEU A 115 -2.20 5.09 -5.24
C LEU A 115 -0.86 5.51 -4.61
N LYS A 116 0.03 6.13 -5.39
CA LYS A 116 1.29 6.67 -4.87
C LYS A 116 1.05 7.69 -3.75
N LYS A 117 0.10 8.61 -3.90
CA LYS A 117 -0.22 9.60 -2.87
C LYS A 117 -0.70 8.93 -1.58
N GLU A 118 -1.56 7.91 -1.67
CA GLU A 118 -2.02 7.16 -0.50
C GLU A 118 -0.86 6.43 0.20
N ILE A 119 0.02 5.78 -0.57
CA ILE A 119 1.21 5.10 -0.03
C ILE A 119 2.13 6.11 0.68
N GLU A 120 2.43 7.25 0.06
CA GLU A 120 3.32 8.27 0.62
C GLU A 120 2.71 8.95 1.86
N SER A 121 1.40 9.16 1.87
CA SER A 121 0.64 9.61 3.04
C SER A 121 0.77 8.62 4.20
N GLU A 122 0.58 7.33 3.95
CA GLU A 122 0.69 6.29 4.99
C GLU A 122 2.11 6.20 5.55
N ILE A 123 3.13 6.18 4.68
CA ILE A 123 4.55 6.20 5.09
C ILE A 123 4.86 7.42 5.97
N SER A 124 4.33 8.59 5.63
CA SER A 124 4.57 9.83 6.38
C SER A 124 3.94 9.80 7.77
N LYS A 125 2.74 9.22 7.91
CA LYS A 125 2.09 9.02 9.22
C LYS A 125 2.90 8.10 10.12
N ASP A 126 3.39 6.98 9.59
CA ASP A 126 4.25 6.05 10.33
C ASP A 126 5.55 6.70 10.79
N GLY A 127 6.17 7.53 9.93
CA GLY A 127 7.35 8.32 10.30
C GLY A 127 7.06 9.35 11.39
N LEU A 128 5.92 10.04 11.31
CA LEU A 128 5.52 11.07 12.27
C LEU A 128 5.22 10.49 13.67
N ILE A 129 4.59 9.31 13.73
CA ILE A 129 4.37 8.58 15.01
C ILE A 129 5.71 8.25 15.66
N GLY A 130 6.72 7.83 14.89
CA GLY A 130 8.08 7.57 15.40
C GLY A 130 8.78 8.82 15.97
N PHE A 131 8.60 9.99 15.34
CA PHE A 131 9.15 11.26 15.85
C PHE A 131 8.39 11.76 17.09
N ALA A 132 7.07 11.58 17.17
CA ALA A 132 6.28 12.00 18.33
C ALA A 132 6.60 11.20 19.61
N VAL A 133 6.92 9.90 19.47
CA VAL A 133 7.34 9.05 20.60
C VAL A 133 8.73 9.43 21.12
N LEU A 134 9.61 9.97 20.28
CA LEU A 134 10.92 10.48 20.71
C LEU A 134 10.88 11.96 21.16
N GLY A 135 9.78 12.67 20.90
CA GLY A 135 9.55 14.08 21.23
C GLY A 135 8.90 14.31 22.60
N GLY A 136 9.19 13.46 23.59
CA GLY A 136 8.88 13.76 24.98
C GLY A 136 9.64 14.99 25.42
N LEU A 137 8.92 16.09 25.68
CA LEU A 137 9.32 17.42 26.19
C LEU A 137 9.56 18.48 25.08
N THR A 138 8.53 19.31 24.80
CA THR A 138 8.56 20.79 24.88
C THR A 138 7.36 21.41 24.13
N ALA A 139 6.14 21.30 24.66
CA ALA A 139 5.00 22.07 24.12
C ALA A 139 4.01 22.55 25.20
N LEU A 140 4.50 22.83 26.41
CA LEU A 140 3.79 23.65 27.40
C LEU A 140 4.75 24.76 27.86
N GLY A 141 4.99 25.70 26.97
CA GLY A 141 5.91 26.82 27.19
C GLY A 141 5.33 28.14 26.73
N VAL A 142 4.10 28.48 27.15
CA VAL A 142 3.59 29.87 27.10
C VAL A 142 2.65 30.13 28.28
N GLY A 143 3.00 31.13 29.10
CA GLY A 143 2.23 31.69 30.23
C GLY A 143 2.75 31.16 31.57
N ILE A 144 3.39 31.94 32.45
CA ILE A 144 2.93 33.20 33.05
C ILE A 144 4.13 34.14 33.28
N ALA A 145 4.08 35.35 32.74
CA ALA A 145 4.88 36.47 33.21
C ALA A 145 4.32 36.96 34.56
N SER A 146 5.16 37.16 35.57
CA SER A 146 5.17 38.34 36.47
C SER A 146 5.85 38.07 37.82
N ALA A 147 6.59 39.09 38.26
CA ALA A 147 6.91 39.45 39.64
C ALA A 147 7.90 38.58 40.42
N LEU A 148 9.16 39.01 40.48
CA LEU A 148 9.89 39.23 41.74
C LEU A 148 11.08 40.21 41.53
N ILE A 149 10.76 41.47 41.22
CA ILE A 149 11.61 42.60 41.61
C ILE A 149 10.93 43.24 42.82
N LYS A 150 11.45 42.98 44.02
CA LYS A 150 11.17 43.82 45.18
C LYS A 150 12.44 43.98 46.01
N THR A 151 13.11 45.09 45.72
CA THR A 151 14.00 45.86 46.59
C THR A 151 13.79 45.64 48.08
N GLN A 152 14.86 45.37 48.82
CA GLN A 152 15.12 46.01 50.12
C GLN A 152 16.63 46.21 50.31
N SER A 153 17.10 47.38 49.86
CA SER A 153 18.21 48.07 50.50
C SER A 153 17.61 49.10 51.44
N ARG A 154 17.84 48.93 52.74
CA ARG A 154 17.68 49.88 53.88
C ARG A 154 17.93 49.04 55.15
N LYS A 155 18.75 49.41 56.14
CA LYS A 155 19.61 50.57 56.40
C LYS A 155 20.34 50.27 57.72
N LYS A 156 21.55 50.84 57.87
CA LYS A 156 22.33 51.07 59.10
C LYS A 156 23.03 49.87 59.73
#